data_AF-A0A7S2S3L9-F1
#
_entry.id   AF-A0A7S2S3L9-F1
#
_cell.length_a   1.000
_cell.length_b   1.000
_cell.length_c   1.000
_cell.angle_alpha   90.00
_cell.angle_beta   90.00
_cell.angle_gamma   90.00
#
_symmetry.space_group_name_H-M   'P 1'
#
loop_
_entity.id
_entity.type
_entity.pdbx_description
1 polymer ?
#
loop_
_entity_poly.entity_id
_entity_poly.type
_entity_poly.pdbx_seq_one_letter_code
_entity_poly.pdbx_strand_id
1 'polypeptide(L)'
;NDKDKVASVSIFGVFQFADTLDRALISGGLLSSLLLGTLMPLTSIFLGGLYNEFQDPTRDPSEVGIKFARLFVILSGAGLIAGFGQMFFFIWSSERQALRVRKLYLEAVLS
;
A
#
# COMPACT_ATOMS: atom_id res chain seq x y z
N ASN A 1 -19.82 -7.00 -35.80
CA ASN A 1 -20.46 -7.08 -34.47
C ASN A 1 -19.58 -6.27 -33.52
N ASP A 2 -19.76 -4.94 -33.47
CA ASP A 2 -18.84 -4.00 -32.80
C ASP A 2 -19.65 -3.05 -31.88
N LYS A 3 -20.57 -3.61 -31.09
CA LYS A 3 -21.56 -2.83 -30.31
C LYS A 3 -21.22 -2.58 -28.84
N ASP A 4 -20.15 -3.16 -28.29
CA ASP A 4 -19.90 -3.08 -26.84
C ASP A 4 -18.47 -2.65 -26.47
N LYS A 5 -17.87 -1.71 -27.23
CA LYS A 5 -16.63 -1.05 -26.77
C LYS A 5 -17.00 0.06 -25.79
N VAL A 6 -17.10 -0.30 -24.52
CA VAL A 6 -17.18 0.67 -23.41
C VAL A 6 -16.03 1.65 -23.61
N ALA A 7 -16.35 2.93 -23.86
CA ALA A 7 -15.33 3.95 -24.11
C ALA A 7 -14.44 4.06 -22.86
N SER A 8 -13.22 3.55 -22.94
CA SER A 8 -12.26 3.60 -21.84
C SER A 8 -11.73 5.02 -21.72
N VAL A 9 -12.00 5.66 -20.59
CA VAL A 9 -11.39 6.95 -20.27
C VAL A 9 -9.91 6.71 -19.94
N SER A 10 -9.03 7.54 -20.47
CA SER A 10 -7.60 7.52 -20.11
C SER A 10 -7.44 7.65 -18.59
N ILE A 11 -6.42 6.99 -18.01
CA ILE A 11 -6.09 7.10 -16.58
C ILE A 11 -5.91 8.58 -16.18
N PHE A 12 -5.32 9.38 -17.06
CA PHE A 12 -5.18 10.82 -16.86
C PHE A 12 -6.52 11.57 -16.85
N GLY A 13 -7.53 11.07 -17.58
CA GLY A 13 -8.90 11.58 -17.56
C GLY A 13 -9.65 11.24 -16.27
N VAL A 14 -9.25 10.18 -15.56
CA VAL A 14 -9.80 9.88 -14.22
C VAL A 14 -9.22 10.85 -13.18
N PHE A 15 -7.92 11.15 -13.28
CA PHE A 15 -7.24 12.10 -12.38
C PHE A 15 -7.35 13.57 -12.79
N GLN A 16 -8.06 13.90 -13.87
CA GLN A 16 -8.17 15.29 -14.36
C GLN A 16 -8.80 16.23 -13.32
N PHE A 17 -9.63 15.70 -12.42
CA PHE A 17 -10.29 16.43 -11.35
C PHE A 17 -9.54 16.34 -10.00
N ALA A 18 -8.36 15.71 -9.94
CA ALA A 18 -7.59 15.56 -8.71
C ALA A 18 -6.89 16.88 -8.33
N ASP A 19 -7.19 17.38 -7.13
CA ASP A 19 -6.58 18.58 -6.58
C ASP A 19 -5.10 18.35 -6.21
N THR A 20 -4.34 19.41 -5.93
CA THR A 20 -2.94 19.29 -5.48
C THR A 20 -2.82 18.47 -4.20
N LEU A 21 -3.81 18.57 -3.30
CA LEU A 21 -3.89 17.75 -2.09
C LEU A 21 -4.17 16.26 -2.41
N ASP A 22 -4.99 15.95 -3.41
CA ASP A 22 -5.27 14.56 -3.78
C ASP A 22 -4.03 13.89 -4.36
N ARG A 23 -3.22 14.63 -5.13
CA ARG A 23 -1.92 14.14 -5.62
C ARG A 23 -0.93 13.89 -4.49
N ALA A 24 -0.89 14.76 -3.49
CA ALA A 24 -0.05 14.56 -2.30
C ALA A 24 -0.46 13.29 -1.54
N LEU A 25 -1.76 13.10 -1.33
CA LEU A 25 -2.31 11.91 -0.68
C LEU A 25 -1.99 10.63 -1.45
N ILE A 26 -2.19 10.63 -2.77
CA ILE A 26 -1.86 9.48 -3.62
C ILE A 26 -0.35 9.17 -3.57
N SER A 27 0.51 10.19 -3.60
CA SER A 27 1.95 9.99 -3.49
C SER A 27 2.36 9.38 -2.14
N GLY A 28 1.73 9.82 -1.05
CA GLY A 28 1.93 9.24 0.28
C GLY A 28 1.47 7.78 0.33
N GLY A 29 0.29 7.48 -0.21
CA GLY A 29 -0.24 6.12 -0.31
C GLY A 29 0.66 5.20 -1.15
N LEU A 30 1.24 5.70 -2.24
CA LEU A 30 2.19 4.96 -3.07
C LEU A 30 3.49 4.66 -2.33
N LEU A 31 4.06 5.63 -1.60
CA LEU A 31 5.25 5.41 -0.78
C LEU A 31 5.00 4.36 0.31
N SER A 32 3.85 4.43 1.00
CA SER A 32 3.44 3.43 1.98
C SER A 32 3.22 2.05 1.37
N SER A 33 2.66 1.98 0.15
CA SER A 33 2.49 0.74 -0.60
C SER A 33 3.82 0.10 -1.01
N LEU A 34 4.80 0.91 -1.40
CA LEU A 34 6.16 0.43 -1.67
C LEU A 34 6.79 -0.16 -0.41
N LEU A 35 6.69 0.55 0.73
CA LEU A 35 7.20 0.04 2.01
C LEU A 35 6.53 -1.28 2.40
N LEU A 36 5.21 -1.37 2.30
CA LEU A 36 4.48 -2.61 2.60
C LEU A 36 4.86 -3.74 1.61
N GLY A 37 5.05 -3.42 0.33
CA GLY A 37 5.49 -4.36 -0.69
C GLY A 37 6.89 -4.92 -0.41
N THR A 38 7.81 -4.09 0.10
CA THR A 38 9.15 -4.53 0.51
C THR A 38 9.17 -5.40 1.76
N LEU A 39 8.08 -5.43 2.54
CA LEU A 39 7.99 -6.24 3.75
C LEU A 39 8.08 -7.75 3.46
N MET A 40 7.50 -8.18 2.33
CA MET A 40 7.53 -9.57 1.85
C MET A 40 8.96 -10.09 1.62
N PRO A 41 9.78 -9.46 0.76
CA PRO A 41 11.16 -9.90 0.55
C PRO A 41 12.01 -9.76 1.82
N LEU A 42 11.80 -8.73 2.65
CA LEU A 42 12.52 -8.59 3.93
C LEU A 42 12.24 -9.77 4.87
N THR A 43 10.98 -10.16 5.00
CA THR A 43 10.55 -11.31 5.80
C THR A 43 11.24 -12.59 5.32
N SER A 44 11.34 -12.79 4.01
CA SER A 44 12.02 -13.94 3.41
C SER A 44 13.53 -13.96 3.72
N ILE A 45 14.21 -12.82 3.62
CA ILE A 45 15.65 -12.71 3.95
C ILE A 45 15.90 -13.02 5.43
N PHE A 46 15.10 -12.44 6.34
CA PHE A 46 15.25 -12.73 7.76
C PHE A 46 14.95 -14.17 8.11
N LEU A 47 13.95 -14.78 7.47
CA LEU A 47 13.64 -16.18 7.65
C LEU A 47 14.78 -17.09 7.18
N GLY A 48 15.43 -16.75 6.05
CA GLY A 48 16.64 -17.45 5.60
C GLY A 48 17.79 -17.35 6.60
N GLY A 49 18.01 -16.16 7.17
CA GLY A 49 18.99 -15.96 8.24
C GLY A 49 18.68 -16.76 9.50
N LEU A 50 17.40 -16.83 9.90
CA LEU A 50 16.94 -17.66 11.01
C LEU A 50 17.30 -19.12 10.77
N TYR A 51 16.93 -19.69 9.62
CA TYR A 51 17.24 -21.08 9.31
C TYR A 51 18.74 -21.38 9.32
N ASN A 52 19.55 -20.47 8.77
CA ASN A 52 21.00 -20.62 8.74
C ASN A 52 21.61 -20.60 10.16
N GLU A 53 21.17 -19.70 11.03
CA GLU A 53 21.66 -19.65 12.42
C GLU A 53 21.12 -20.80 13.29
N PHE A 54 19.92 -21.30 12.99
CA PHE A 54 19.30 -22.41 13.73
C PHE A 54 19.94 -23.76 13.43
N GLN A 55 20.55 -23.91 12.26
CA GLN A 55 21.29 -25.11 11.85
C GLN A 55 22.71 -25.16 12.42
N ASP A 56 23.22 -24.05 12.96
CA ASP A 56 24.57 -23.99 13.53
C ASP A 56 24.58 -24.65 14.92
N PRO A 57 25.26 -25.80 15.10
CA PRO A 57 25.27 -26.53 16.36
C PRO A 57 26.04 -25.81 17.48
N THR A 58 26.79 -24.75 17.16
CA THR A 58 27.53 -23.95 18.14
C THR A 58 26.69 -22.87 18.81
N ARG A 59 25.49 -22.58 18.28
CA ARG A 59 24.60 -21.56 18.81
C ARG A 59 23.48 -22.14 19.65
N ASP A 60 23.09 -21.40 20.69
CA ASP A 60 21.91 -21.72 21.48
C ASP A 60 20.63 -21.40 20.67
N PRO A 61 19.79 -22.40 20.36
CA PRO A 61 18.55 -22.19 19.61
C PRO A 61 17.59 -21.19 20.28
N SER A 62 17.64 -21.10 21.62
CA SER A 62 16.78 -20.19 22.38
C SER A 62 17.15 -18.72 22.15
N GLU A 63 18.45 -18.40 22.10
CA GLU A 63 18.96 -17.06 21.85
C GLU A 63 18.64 -16.61 20.42
N VAL A 64 18.87 -17.49 19.44
CA VAL A 64 18.54 -17.25 18.03
C VAL A 64 17.03 -17.00 17.87
N GLY A 65 16.19 -17.83 18.50
CA GLY A 65 14.73 -17.65 18.48
C GLY A 65 14.29 -16.29 19.02
N ILE A 66 14.84 -15.84 20.15
CA ILE A 66 14.51 -14.55 20.75
C ILE A 66 14.96 -13.39 19.86
N LYS A 67 16.15 -13.48 19.26
CA LYS A 67 16.69 -12.46 18.34
C LYS A 67 15.77 -12.25 17.14
N PHE A 68 15.40 -13.33 16.45
CA PHE A 68 14.52 -13.22 15.28
C PHE A 68 13.08 -12.89 15.65
N ALA A 69 12.56 -13.38 16.77
CA ALA A 69 11.23 -12.99 17.26
C ALA A 69 11.13 -11.46 17.47
N ARG A 70 12.15 -10.82 18.06
CA ARG A 70 12.18 -9.35 18.19
C ARG A 70 12.19 -8.65 16.83
N LEU A 71 12.97 -9.14 15.87
CA LEU A 71 13.01 -8.59 14.51
C LEU A 71 11.65 -8.70 13.81
N PHE A 72 10.98 -9.85 13.91
CA PHE A 72 9.65 -10.05 13.32
C PHE A 72 8.59 -9.16 13.96
N VAL A 73 8.63 -8.92 15.27
CA VAL A 73 7.71 -7.99 15.94
C VAL A 73 7.89 -6.56 15.43
N ILE A 74 9.14 -6.09 15.33
CA ILE A 74 9.44 -4.74 14.80
C ILE A 74 8.97 -4.62 13.34
N LEU A 75 9.29 -5.61 12.51
CA LEU A 75 8.91 -5.64 11.11
C LEU A 75 7.38 -5.63 10.94
N SER A 76 6.67 -6.44 11.74
CA SER A 76 5.21 -6.51 11.71
C SER A 76 4.57 -5.20 12.16
N GLY A 77 5.13 -4.55 13.20
CA GLY A 77 4.69 -3.23 13.64
C GLY A 77 4.87 -2.16 12.56
N ALA A 78 6.02 -2.15 11.90
CA ALA A 78 6.27 -1.24 10.77
C ALA A 78 5.32 -1.52 9.59
N GLY A 79 5.09 -2.79 9.27
CA GLY A 79 4.13 -3.21 8.25
C GLY A 79 2.69 -2.80 8.56
N LEU A 80 2.27 -2.90 9.83
CA LEU A 80 0.95 -2.45 10.27
C LEU A 80 0.76 -0.94 10.03
N ILE A 81 1.74 -0.12 10.42
CA ILE A 81 1.69 1.32 10.25
C ILE A 81 1.70 1.69 8.77
N ALA A 82 2.59 1.07 7.98
CA ALA A 82 2.68 1.31 6.54
C ALA A 82 1.39 0.91 5.82
N GLY A 83 0.82 -0.27 6.11
CA GLY A 83 -0.42 -0.73 5.50
C GLY A 83 -1.64 0.09 5.91
N PHE A 84 -1.72 0.49 7.18
CA PHE A 84 -2.77 1.40 7.64
C PHE A 84 -2.68 2.77 6.95
N GLY A 85 -1.47 3.34 6.87
CA GLY A 85 -1.22 4.60 6.17
C GLY A 85 -1.57 4.52 4.67
N GLN A 86 -1.14 3.45 3.99
CA GLN A 86 -1.50 3.19 2.60
C GLN A 86 -3.01 3.22 2.40
N MET A 87 -3.75 2.41 3.17
CA MET A 87 -5.21 2.29 3.06
C MET A 87 -5.89 3.63 3.35
N PHE A 88 -5.47 4.33 4.40
CA PHE A 88 -6.01 5.63 4.78
C PHE A 88 -5.84 6.67 3.68
N PHE A 89 -4.63 6.81 3.12
CA PHE A 89 -4.37 7.79 2.07
C PHE A 89 -5.16 7.51 0.78
N PHE A 90 -5.27 6.23 0.39
CA PHE A 90 -6.05 5.86 -0.79
C PHE A 90 -7.55 6.10 -0.59
N ILE A 91 -8.12 5.69 0.55
CA ILE A 91 -9.55 5.90 0.84
C ILE A 91 -9.87 7.40 0.90
N TRP A 92 -9.06 8.18 1.59
CA TRP A 92 -9.29 9.62 1.69
C TRP A 92 -9.23 10.31 0.32
N SER A 93 -8.26 9.93 -0.52
CA SER A 93 -8.17 10.47 -1.88
C SER A 93 -9.36 10.05 -2.75
N SER A 94 -9.84 8.81 -2.62
CA SER A 94 -10.94 8.29 -3.43
C SER A 94 -12.28 8.91 -3.05
N GLU A 95 -12.50 9.16 -1.76
CA GLU A 95 -13.70 9.87 -1.26
C GLU A 95 -13.79 11.29 -1.83
N ARG A 96 -12.68 12.04 -1.78
CA ARG A 96 -12.62 13.41 -2.32
C ARG A 96 -12.88 13.44 -3.82
N GLN A 97 -12.27 12.52 -4.57
CA GLN A 97 -12.49 12.42 -6.02
C GLN A 97 -13.94 12.04 -6.34
N ALA A 98 -14.52 11.06 -5.63
CA ALA A 98 -15.90 10.63 -5.84
C ALA A 98 -16.91 11.75 -5.58
N LEU A 99 -16.73 12.52 -4.50
CA LEU A 99 -17.58 13.67 -4.18
C LEU A 99 -17.50 14.76 -5.26
N ARG A 100 -16.31 15.04 -5.80
CA ARG A 100 -16.14 16.04 -6.87
C ARG A 100 -16.80 15.60 -8.17
N VAL A 101 -16.60 14.35 -8.59
CA VAL A 101 -17.25 13.79 -9.78
C VAL A 101 -18.77 13.82 -9.63
N ARG A 102 -19.31 13.47 -8.46
CA ARG A 102 -20.75 13.51 -8.20
C ARG A 102 -21.33 14.92 -8.28
N LYS A 103 -20.61 15.94 -7.79
CA LYS A 103 -21.03 17.35 -7.90
C LYS A 103 -21.09 17.80 -9.36
N LEU A 104 -20.02 17.57 -10.12
CA LEU A 104 -19.95 17.93 -11.54
C LEU A 104 -21.03 17.22 -12.37
N TYR A 105 -21.30 15.95 -12.06
CA TYR A 105 -22.38 15.21 -12.70
C TYR A 105 -23.76 15.82 -12.41
N LEU A 106 -24.05 16.18 -11.16
CA LEU A 106 -25.32 16.81 -10.81
C LEU A 106 -25.49 18.19 -11.45
N GLU A 107 -24.41 18.99 -11.51
CA GLU A 107 -24.43 20.29 -12.19
C GLU A 107 -24.73 20.14 -13.68
N ALA A 108 -24.11 19.18 -14.38
CA ALA A 108 -24.32 18.94 -15.80
C ALA A 108 -25.71 18.38 -16.15
N VAL A 109 -26.38 17.70 -15.20
CA VAL A 109 -27.75 17.18 -15.38
C VAL A 109 -28.80 18.24 -15.10
N LEU A 110 -28.52 19.17 -14.19
CA LEU A 110 -29.43 20.24 -13.81
C LEU A 110 -29.32 21.50 -14.69
N SER A 111 -28.21 21.65 -15.42
CA SER A 111 -28.03 22.67 -16.47
C SER A 111 -28.63 22.24 -17.80
#